data_AF-A0A127SHQ4-F1
#
_entry.id   AF-A0A127SHQ4-F1
#
_cell.length_a   1.000
_cell.length_b   1.000
_cell.length_c   1.000
_cell.angle_alpha   90.00
_cell.angle_beta   90.00
_cell.angle_gamma   90.00
#
_symmetry.space_group_name_H-M   'P 1'
#
loop_
_entity.id
_entity.type
_entity.pdbx_description
1 polymer ?
#
loop_
_entity_poly.entity_id
_entity_poly.type
_entity_poly.pdbx_seq_one_letter_code
_entity_poly.pdbx_strand_id
1 'polypeptide(L)' 'MKTHKAVASLISAAQNELRCVYSRNEAEQTALRRRAQSGELLKVYDGIPSLYANTAYWDGLTPPERTLHMARALAQEHPQ' A
#
# COMPACT_ATOMS: atom_id res chain seq x y z
N MET A 1 3.19 -18.46 -10.45
CA MET A 1 4.32 -17.60 -9.99
C MET A 1 4.31 -16.17 -10.58
N LYS A 2 3.33 -15.74 -11.39
CA LYS A 2 3.30 -14.38 -11.99
C LYS A 2 2.79 -13.29 -11.01
N THR A 3 1.85 -13.63 -10.14
CA THR A 3 1.22 -12.70 -9.17
C THR A 3 2.20 -12.10 -8.16
N HIS A 4 3.23 -12.86 -7.77
CA HIS A 4 4.25 -12.37 -6.83
C HIS A 4 5.06 -11.20 -7.38
N LYS A 5 5.39 -11.22 -8.68
CA LYS A 5 6.16 -10.15 -9.32
C LYS A 5 5.33 -8.89 -9.48
N ALA A 6 4.06 -9.02 -9.89
CA ALA A 6 3.15 -7.89 -10.03
C ALA A 6 2.94 -7.14 -8.70
N VAL A 7 2.69 -7.87 -7.60
CA VAL A 7 2.48 -7.27 -6.28
C VAL A 7 3.76 -6.63 -5.74
N ALA A 8 4.92 -7.23 -5.97
CA ALA A 8 6.21 -6.61 -5.59
C ALA A 8 6.44 -5.30 -6.35
N SER A 9 6.19 -5.29 -7.67
CA SER A 9 6.27 -4.07 -8.48
C SER A 9 5.27 -3.01 -8.04
N LEU A 10 4.05 -3.39 -7.66
CA LEU A 10 3.05 -2.48 -7.13
C LEU A 10 3.51 -1.81 -5.82
N ILE A 11 4.10 -2.58 -4.91
CA ILE A 11 4.63 -2.06 -3.63
C ILE A 11 5.76 -1.06 -3.90
N SER A 12 6.73 -1.43 -4.75
CA SER A 12 7.84 -0.56 -5.13
C SER A 12 7.36 0.71 -5.84
N ALA A 13 6.39 0.62 -6.75
CA ALA A 13 5.82 1.76 -7.44
C ALA A 13 5.14 2.72 -6.47
N ALA A 14 4.31 2.21 -5.55
CA ALA A 14 3.63 3.03 -4.55
C ALA A 14 4.61 3.80 -3.65
N GLN A 15 5.69 3.14 -3.21
CA GLN A 15 6.72 3.78 -2.40
C GLN A 15 7.49 4.86 -3.19
N ASN A 16 7.86 4.59 -4.44
CA ASN A 16 8.52 5.57 -5.32
C ASN A 16 7.61 6.78 -5.63
N GLU A 17 6.30 6.54 -5.73
CA GLU A 17 5.27 7.56 -5.95
C GLU A 17 4.85 8.25 -4.64
N LEU A 18 5.50 7.94 -3.52
CA LEU A 18 5.25 8.53 -2.20
C LEU A 18 3.76 8.45 -1.81
N ARG A 19 3.18 7.25 -1.98
CA ARG A 19 1.80 6.93 -1.64
C ARG A 19 1.69 5.56 -0.97
N CYS A 20 0.57 5.33 -0.32
CA CYS A 20 0.22 3.98 0.15
C CYS A 20 -0.07 3.05 -1.03
N VAL A 21 0.19 1.76 -0.80
CA VAL A 21 -0.20 0.68 -1.71
C VAL A 21 -1.71 0.52 -1.63
N TYR A 22 -2.35 0.49 -2.79
CA TYR A 22 -3.76 0.18 -2.93
C TYR A 22 -3.95 -0.71 -4.17
N SER A 23 -4.96 -1.60 -4.11
CA SER A 23 -5.43 -2.32 -5.29
C SER A 23 -6.94 -2.65 -5.20
N ARG A 24 -7.62 -2.66 -6.36
CA ARG A 24 -8.99 -3.18 -6.55
C ARG A 24 -9.03 -4.66 -6.91
N ASN A 25 -7.90 -5.26 -7.27
CA ASN A 25 -7.84 -6.65 -7.71
C ASN A 25 -7.80 -7.58 -6.50
N GLU A 26 -8.77 -8.50 -6.38
CA GLU A 26 -8.87 -9.42 -5.24
C GLU A 26 -7.63 -10.31 -5.03
N ALA A 27 -6.97 -10.72 -6.12
CA ALA A 27 -5.76 -11.53 -6.03
C ALA A 27 -4.58 -10.71 -5.47
N GLU A 28 -4.47 -9.44 -5.86
CA GLU A 28 -3.48 -8.52 -5.31
C GLU A 28 -3.79 -8.17 -3.85
N GLN A 29 -5.06 -7.90 -3.52
CA GLN A 29 -5.50 -7.67 -2.14
C GLN A 29 -5.18 -8.86 -1.22
N THR A 30 -5.42 -10.07 -1.69
CA THR A 30 -5.08 -11.30 -0.96
C THR A 30 -3.57 -11.41 -0.73
N ALA A 31 -2.76 -11.09 -1.75
CA ALA A 31 -1.31 -11.10 -1.63
C ALA A 31 -0.79 -10.01 -0.67
N LEU A 32 -1.35 -8.80 -0.73
CA LEU A 32 -1.02 -7.70 0.18
C LEU A 32 -1.38 -8.06 1.62
N ARG A 33 -2.56 -8.65 1.85
CA ARG A 33 -2.99 -9.12 3.17
C ARG A 33 -2.02 -10.17 3.74
N ARG A 34 -1.58 -11.14 2.93
CA ARG A 34 -0.59 -12.15 3.36
C ARG A 34 0.74 -11.51 3.77
N ARG A 35 1.21 -10.51 3.03
CA ARG A 35 2.43 -9.75 3.38
C ARG A 35 2.24 -8.90 4.63
N ALA A 36 1.02 -8.40 4.87
CA ALA A 36 0.70 -7.72 6.11
C ALA A 36 0.71 -8.68 7.31
N GLN A 37 0.20 -9.90 7.14
CA GLN A 37 0.26 -10.94 8.17
C GLN A 37 1.69 -11.39 8.50
N SER A 38 2.61 -11.33 7.53
CA SER A 38 4.03 -11.59 7.76
C SER A 38 4.81 -10.37 8.29
N GLY A 39 4.16 -9.22 8.48
CA GLY A 39 4.77 -7.99 8.97
C GLY A 39 5.58 -7.18 7.93
N GLU A 40 5.63 -7.63 6.67
CA GLU A 40 6.31 -6.89 5.60
C GLU A 40 5.59 -5.58 5.28
N LEU A 41 4.26 -5.62 5.33
CA LEU A 41 3.40 -4.46 5.18
C LEU A 41 2.64 -4.20 6.48
N LEU A 42 2.26 -2.94 6.71
CA LEU A 42 1.23 -2.59 7.67
C LEU A 42 -0.06 -2.22 6.96
N LYS A 43 -1.19 -2.49 7.59
CA LYS A 43 -2.47 -1.90 7.19
C LYS A 43 -2.55 -0.49 7.75
N VAL A 44 -2.66 0.50 6.88
CA VAL A 44 -2.55 1.92 7.25
C VAL A 44 -3.87 2.46 7.80
N TYR A 45 -4.99 1.99 7.27
CA TYR A 45 -6.32 2.44 7.66
C TYR A 45 -7.34 1.31 7.55
N ASP A 46 -8.12 1.09 8.62
CA ASP A 46 -9.07 -0.01 8.67
C ASP A 46 -10.34 0.21 7.86
N GLY A 47 -10.74 1.48 7.66
CA GLY A 47 -11.92 1.82 6.86
C GLY A 47 -11.76 1.61 5.36
N ILE A 48 -10.55 1.25 4.89
CA ILE A 48 -10.29 0.97 3.47
C ILE A 48 -9.68 -0.43 3.33
N PRO A 49 -10.32 -1.35 2.57
CA PRO A 49 -9.95 -2.77 2.56
C PRO A 49 -8.51 -3.08 2.15
N SER A 50 -7.91 -2.22 1.31
CA SER A 50 -6.66 -2.52 0.63
C SER A 50 -5.57 -1.44 0.77
N LEU A 51 -5.62 -0.60 1.81
CA LEU A 51 -4.61 0.43 2.03
C LEU A 51 -3.46 -0.06 2.92
N TYR A 52 -2.28 -0.24 2.32
CA TYR A 52 -1.08 -0.74 2.98
C TYR A 52 0.14 0.15 2.75
N ALA A 53 1.15 0.02 3.59
CA ALA A 53 2.48 0.57 3.37
C ALA A 53 3.54 -0.44 3.80
N ASN A 54 4.75 -0.34 3.22
CA ASN A 54 5.88 -1.13 3.73
C ASN A 54 6.20 -0.71 5.16
N THR A 55 6.30 -1.66 6.08
CA THR A 55 6.44 -1.39 7.53
C THR A 55 7.69 -0.58 7.83
N ALA A 56 8.85 -1.04 7.36
CA ALA A 56 10.13 -0.38 7.61
C ALA A 56 10.18 1.04 7.02
N TYR A 57 9.60 1.22 5.83
CA TYR A 57 9.48 2.53 5.20
C TYR A 57 8.56 3.47 6.00
N TRP A 58 7.38 2.99 6.39
CA TRP A 58 6.37 3.78 7.08
C TRP A 58 6.81 4.25 8.46
N ASP A 59 7.58 3.43 9.18
CA ASP A 59 8.12 3.78 10.49
C ASP A 59 9.10 4.97 10.42
N GLY A 60 9.76 5.17 9.28
CA GLY A 60 10.61 6.33 9.00
C GLY A 60 9.85 7.62 8.63
N LEU A 61 8.55 7.55 8.34
CA LEU A 61 7.76 8.71 7.94
C LEU A 61 7.25 9.51 9.14
N THR A 62 7.33 10.82 9.04
CA THR A 62 6.68 11.76 9.96
C THR A 62 5.15 11.72 9.81
N PRO A 63 4.38 12.15 10.83
CA PRO A 63 2.92 12.16 10.74
C PRO A 63 2.36 12.95 9.53
N PRO A 64 2.89 14.13 9.16
CA PRO A 64 2.45 14.82 7.95
C PRO A 64 2.71 14.03 6.65
N GLU A 65 3.86 13.36 6.55
CA GLU A 65 4.19 12.54 5.38
C GLU A 65 3.24 11.35 5.26
N ARG A 66 2.92 10.70 6.39
CA ARG A 66 1.94 9.60 6.44
C ARG A 66 0.57 10.05 5.93
N THR A 67 0.10 11.23 6.36
CA THR A 67 -1.15 11.81 5.86
C THR A 67 -1.11 12.05 4.35
N LEU A 68 0.00 12.59 3.83
CA LEU A 68 0.16 12.83 2.40
C LEU A 68 0.17 11.52 1.58
N HIS A 69 0.80 10.46 2.09
CA HIS A 69 0.81 9.15 1.44
C HIS A 69 -0.59 8.53 1.33
N MET A 70 -1.40 8.67 2.39
CA MET A 70 -2.81 8.25 2.37
C MET A 70 -3.60 9.07 1.35
N ALA A 71 -3.50 10.40 1.40
CA ALA A 71 -4.23 11.29 0.48
C ALA A 71 -3.90 11.00 -0.99
N ARG A 72 -2.63 10.77 -1.33
CA ARG A 72 -2.20 10.44 -2.70
C ARG A 72 -2.76 9.09 -3.18
N ALA A 73 -2.75 8.07 -2.32
CA ALA A 73 -3.33 6.78 -2.66
C ALA A 73 -4.85 6.91 -2.93
N LEU A 74 -5.56 7.70 -2.13
CA LEU A 74 -6.99 7.93 -2.31
C LEU A 74 -7.32 8.78 -3.55
N ALA A 75 -6.50 9.76 -3.86
CA ALA A 75 -6.65 10.57 -5.07
C ALA A 75 -6.50 9.71 -6.35
N GLN A 76 -5.63 8.70 -6.32
CA GLN A 76 -5.50 7.76 -7.44
C GLN A 76 -6.74 6.87 -7.61
N GLU A 77 -7.43 6.56 -6.51
CA GLU A 77 -8.67 5.79 -6.55
C GLU A 77 -9.87 6.58 -7.05
N HIS A 78 -9.89 7.88 -6.80
CA HIS A 78 -10.96 8.76 -7.22
C HIS A 78 -10.42 9.86 -8.15
N PRO A 79 -9.98 9.51 -9.38
CA PRO A 79 -9.62 10.50 -10.37
C PRO A 79 -10.88 11.30 -10.73
N GLN A 80 -10.79 12.63 -10.65
CA GLN A 80 -11.84 13.55 -11.08
C GLN A 80 -11.93 13.63 -12.60
#